data_AF-A0A0R3T9G3-F1
#
_entry.id   AF-A0A0R3T9G3-F1
#
_cell.length_a   1.000
_cell.length_b   1.000
_cell.length_c   1.000
_cell.angle_alpha   90.00
_cell.angle_beta   90.00
_cell.angle_gamma   90.00
#
_symmetry.space_group_name_H-M   'P 1'
#
loop_
_entity.id
_entity.type
_entity.pdbx_description
1 polymer ?
#
loop_
_entity_poly.entity_id
_entity_poly.type
_entity_poly.pdbx_seq_one_letter_code
_entity_poly.pdbx_strand_id
1 'polypeptide(L)'
;MLQLCTNTTQTVCRPCQEGSEFAVEASATAKCMQCKQCQELHPFAKFRKHCTPTSDAVCECVAGYFFIEVHSTCQGCTKCPPGYGAEKPCSWNEDSICKPCPEGTWSSTESATQKCLTCRKCKPGQIEMRPCTATQNTLCCPLYNPNCDENYVEDEFDDSKSLTGVGQLPENSFPPQFTYGDDYPMITIYCSLLGLVILTLLIYVFYKLWQQKLSMEDAKSIDAGMFHPAFTGIKASGGKSKSSKSSVSVKDSNDRQHLLGETQQYSYDPQKSGIPDQLLLELSQGLAVDNRWKHVGTKLGFNEESLQTFEKPKISEESGDAISVVKRMLTSWYSSRICTDPTPLNSLLVVLESSHGTSKLARHLKEYLKSSCAINSSTNSCPISYNQ
;
A
#
# COMPACT_ATOMS: atom_id res chain seq x y z
N MET A 1 24.09 -31.97 13.03
CA MET A 1 24.98 -32.88 13.78
C MET A 1 24.92 -34.27 13.15
N LEU A 2 26.07 -34.90 12.93
CA LEU A 2 26.16 -36.29 12.44
C LEU A 2 26.51 -37.27 13.57
N GLN A 3 27.35 -36.87 14.54
CA GLN A 3 27.74 -37.70 15.68
C GLN A 3 28.18 -36.87 16.90
N LEU A 4 27.77 -37.25 18.12
CA LEU A 4 28.27 -36.64 19.36
C LEU A 4 29.69 -37.12 19.71
N CYS A 5 30.41 -36.34 20.50
CA CYS A 5 31.71 -36.75 21.02
C CYS A 5 31.60 -38.00 21.91
N THR A 6 32.65 -38.81 21.87
CA THR A 6 32.88 -39.92 22.80
C THR A 6 34.18 -39.70 23.56
N ASN A 7 34.57 -40.61 24.45
CA ASN A 7 35.86 -40.55 25.16
C ASN A 7 37.07 -40.51 24.18
N THR A 8 36.89 -41.04 22.96
CA THR A 8 37.96 -41.19 21.97
C THR A 8 37.75 -40.43 20.66
N THR A 9 36.56 -39.86 20.43
CA THR A 9 36.23 -39.18 19.17
C THR A 9 35.60 -37.81 19.41
N GLN A 10 35.98 -36.84 18.60
CA GLN A 10 35.39 -35.50 18.63
C GLN A 10 34.01 -35.49 17.96
N THR A 11 33.21 -34.46 18.26
CA THR A 11 31.90 -34.25 17.63
C THR A 11 32.05 -34.08 16.12
N VAL A 12 31.26 -34.82 15.34
CA VAL A 12 31.23 -34.69 13.88
C VAL A 12 30.02 -33.86 13.47
N CYS A 13 30.30 -32.70 12.89
CA CYS A 13 29.29 -31.77 12.40
C CYS A 13 29.17 -31.86 10.88
N ARG A 14 27.94 -31.68 10.37
CA ARG A 14 27.73 -31.32 8.97
C ARG A 14 27.63 -29.80 8.86
N PRO A 15 28.16 -29.17 7.80
CA PRO A 15 27.87 -27.77 7.53
C PRO A 15 26.39 -27.58 7.18
N CYS A 16 25.90 -26.35 7.33
CA CYS A 16 24.60 -25.97 6.80
C CYS A 16 24.67 -25.89 5.27
N GLN A 17 23.59 -26.31 4.60
CA GLN A 17 23.53 -26.30 3.15
C GLN A 17 23.50 -24.86 2.62
N GLU A 18 24.45 -24.54 1.74
CA GLU A 18 24.60 -23.22 1.17
C GLU A 18 23.33 -22.79 0.39
N GLY A 19 22.89 -21.55 0.62
CA GLY A 19 21.71 -20.96 -0.03
C GLY A 19 20.35 -21.43 0.51
N SER A 20 20.28 -22.48 1.32
CA SER A 20 19.01 -23.00 1.87
C SER A 20 18.98 -23.09 3.39
N GLU A 21 20.13 -23.26 4.05
CA GLU A 21 20.22 -23.38 5.50
C GLU A 21 21.30 -22.44 6.08
N PHE A 22 21.09 -21.99 7.31
CA PHE A 22 22.08 -21.20 8.06
C PHE A 22 22.06 -21.52 9.57
N ALA A 23 23.15 -21.18 10.26
CA ALA A 23 23.22 -21.18 11.72
C ALA A 23 24.06 -19.98 12.20
N VAL A 24 23.48 -19.12 13.03
CA VAL A 24 24.15 -17.91 13.54
C VAL A 24 25.23 -18.27 14.56
N GLU A 25 24.97 -19.30 15.36
CA GLU A 25 25.89 -19.78 16.39
C GLU A 25 26.40 -21.18 16.06
N ALA A 26 27.71 -21.37 16.22
CA ALA A 26 28.33 -22.69 16.09
C ALA A 26 27.93 -23.54 17.30
N SER A 27 27.14 -24.59 17.06
CA SER A 27 26.67 -25.48 18.12
C SER A 27 26.78 -26.94 17.69
N ALA A 28 27.24 -27.78 18.63
CA ALA A 28 27.30 -29.22 18.44
C ALA A 28 25.91 -29.84 18.30
N THR A 29 24.90 -29.23 18.92
CA THR A 29 23.55 -29.77 19.05
C THR A 29 22.49 -29.03 18.24
N ALA A 30 22.70 -27.74 17.93
CA ALA A 30 21.73 -26.98 17.16
C ALA A 30 21.61 -27.52 15.72
N LYS A 31 20.39 -27.46 15.19
CA LYS A 31 20.12 -27.75 13.78
C LYS A 31 20.23 -26.45 12.99
N CYS A 32 20.58 -26.57 11.71
CA CYS A 32 20.53 -25.44 10.80
C CYS A 32 19.07 -24.98 10.60
N MET A 33 18.87 -23.68 10.53
CA MET A 33 17.60 -23.03 10.24
C MET A 33 17.44 -22.87 8.73
N GLN A 34 16.20 -22.83 8.25
CA GLN A 34 15.92 -22.57 6.83
C GLN A 34 16.07 -21.09 6.53
N CYS A 35 16.73 -20.77 5.42
CA CYS A 35 16.89 -19.40 4.96
C CYS A 35 15.54 -18.79 4.59
N LYS A 36 15.33 -17.51 4.93
CA LYS A 36 14.14 -16.81 4.47
C LYS A 36 14.17 -16.55 2.97
N GLN A 37 13.02 -16.69 2.33
CA GLN A 37 12.82 -16.33 0.93
C GLN A 37 12.12 -14.97 0.83
N CYS A 38 12.85 -13.92 0.45
CA CYS A 38 12.31 -12.56 0.48
C CYS A 38 11.04 -12.41 -0.39
N GLN A 39 11.01 -13.06 -1.55
CA GLN A 39 9.86 -13.01 -2.47
C GLN A 39 8.59 -13.66 -1.88
N GLU A 40 8.74 -14.62 -0.96
CA GLU A 40 7.61 -15.27 -0.26
C GLU A 40 7.09 -14.42 0.90
N LEU A 41 7.93 -13.57 1.48
CA LEU A 41 7.52 -12.64 2.54
C LEU A 41 6.66 -11.51 1.97
N HIS A 42 7.04 -10.95 0.83
CA HIS A 42 6.25 -9.91 0.16
C HIS A 42 6.58 -9.84 -1.34
N PRO A 43 5.60 -9.58 -2.23
CA PRO A 43 5.83 -9.49 -3.68
C PRO A 43 6.87 -8.46 -4.12
N PHE A 44 7.04 -7.40 -3.33
CA PHE A 44 8.01 -6.32 -3.57
C PHE A 44 9.33 -6.48 -2.81
N ALA A 45 9.50 -7.57 -2.05
CA ALA A 45 10.74 -7.82 -1.32
C ALA A 45 11.71 -8.65 -2.19
N LYS A 46 12.95 -8.20 -2.24
CA LYS A 46 14.08 -8.81 -2.96
C LYS A 46 15.24 -9.04 -2.00
N PHE A 47 16.20 -9.86 -2.41
CA PHE A 47 17.42 -10.07 -1.62
C PHE A 47 18.32 -8.83 -1.67
N ARG A 48 18.60 -8.27 -0.50
CA ARG A 48 19.71 -7.33 -0.29
C ARG A 48 21.02 -8.06 -0.10
N LYS A 49 20.99 -9.10 0.74
CA LYS A 49 22.08 -10.06 0.95
C LYS A 49 21.51 -11.46 0.87
N HIS A 50 22.20 -12.32 0.14
CA HIS A 50 21.83 -13.73 0.07
C HIS A 50 22.16 -14.45 1.38
N CYS A 51 21.46 -15.56 1.62
CA CYS A 51 21.72 -16.42 2.77
C CYS A 51 23.08 -17.09 2.64
N THR A 52 23.79 -17.24 3.75
CA THR A 52 25.05 -17.99 3.86
C THR A 52 24.90 -19.07 4.93
N PRO A 53 25.78 -20.09 4.98
CA PRO A 53 25.71 -21.12 6.04
C PRO A 53 25.78 -20.57 7.48
N THR A 54 26.23 -19.32 7.64
CA THR A 54 26.42 -18.66 8.94
C THR A 54 25.48 -17.47 9.18
N SER A 55 24.71 -17.04 8.18
CA SER A 55 23.82 -15.89 8.30
C SER A 55 22.59 -16.05 7.45
N ASP A 56 21.43 -15.66 7.97
CA ASP A 56 20.21 -15.61 7.18
C ASP A 56 20.35 -14.61 6.01
N ALA A 57 19.46 -14.73 5.03
CA ALA A 57 19.29 -13.70 4.02
C ALA A 57 18.92 -12.35 4.65
N VAL A 58 19.14 -11.25 3.95
CA VAL A 58 18.61 -9.93 4.31
C VAL A 58 17.74 -9.46 3.16
N CYS A 59 16.51 -9.06 3.47
CA CYS A 59 15.55 -8.60 2.49
C CYS A 59 15.54 -7.08 2.42
N GLU A 60 15.32 -6.54 1.23
CA GLU A 60 14.99 -5.13 1.01
C GLU A 60 13.84 -5.03 0.03
N CYS A 61 13.14 -3.90 0.01
CA CYS A 61 12.08 -3.66 -0.93
C CYS A 61 12.60 -3.06 -2.25
N VAL A 62 11.75 -3.08 -3.28
CA VAL A 62 11.97 -2.29 -4.50
C VAL A 62 12.00 -0.79 -4.18
N ALA A 63 12.56 0.01 -5.11
CA ALA A 63 12.69 1.45 -4.93
C ALA A 63 11.34 2.13 -4.64
N GLY A 64 11.34 3.09 -3.72
CA GLY A 64 10.13 3.76 -3.24
C GLY A 64 9.44 3.05 -2.08
N TYR A 65 10.00 1.96 -1.58
CA TYR A 65 9.52 1.21 -0.42
C TYR A 65 10.67 0.89 0.54
N PHE A 66 10.34 0.75 1.82
CA PHE A 66 11.24 0.27 2.87
C PHE A 66 10.69 -1.02 3.51
N PHE A 67 11.58 -1.87 4.00
CA PHE A 67 11.25 -3.18 4.57
C PHE A 67 11.09 -3.08 6.09
N ILE A 68 9.97 -3.57 6.60
CA ILE A 68 9.70 -3.63 8.04
C ILE A 68 9.93 -5.06 8.52
N GLU A 69 11.07 -5.31 9.16
CA GLU A 69 11.47 -6.66 9.59
C GLU A 69 10.45 -7.32 10.52
N VAL A 70 9.88 -6.57 11.47
CA VAL A 70 8.90 -7.07 12.46
C VAL A 70 7.64 -7.62 11.81
N HIS A 71 7.22 -7.03 10.69
CA HIS A 71 6.02 -7.45 9.94
C HIS A 71 6.38 -8.23 8.68
N SER A 72 7.67 -8.37 8.37
CA SER A 72 8.18 -8.99 7.14
C SER A 72 7.50 -8.48 5.87
N THR A 73 7.26 -7.17 5.78
CA THR A 73 6.48 -6.55 4.70
C THR A 73 7.14 -5.28 4.16
N CYS A 74 6.74 -4.88 2.96
CA CYS A 74 7.18 -3.64 2.33
C CYS A 74 6.14 -2.54 2.51
N GLN A 75 6.58 -1.39 3.00
CA GLN A 75 5.75 -0.19 3.11
C GLN A 75 6.29 0.92 2.20
N GLY A 76 5.39 1.70 1.59
CA GLY A 76 5.76 2.78 0.70
C GLY A 76 6.41 3.93 1.48
N CYS A 77 7.44 4.53 0.91
CA CYS A 77 8.10 5.69 1.49
C CYS A 77 7.18 6.92 1.48
N THR A 78 7.20 7.70 2.55
CA THR A 78 6.51 8.99 2.67
C THR A 78 7.23 10.03 1.83
N LYS A 79 6.61 10.54 0.77
CA LYS A 79 7.21 11.59 -0.04
C LYS A 79 7.05 12.96 0.63
N CYS A 80 8.11 13.76 0.57
CA CYS A 80 8.09 15.12 1.07
C CYS A 80 7.47 16.04 0.02
N PRO A 81 6.41 16.80 0.35
CA PRO A 81 5.78 17.71 -0.58
C PRO A 81 6.66 18.93 -0.89
N PRO A 82 6.33 19.73 -1.92
CA PRO A 82 7.01 21.00 -2.17
C PRO A 82 7.02 21.89 -0.93
N GLY A 83 8.14 22.58 -0.68
CA GLY A 83 8.38 23.32 0.57
C GLY A 83 8.99 22.49 1.68
N TYR A 84 9.06 21.16 1.50
CA TYR A 84 9.66 20.21 2.43
C TYR A 84 10.74 19.40 1.73
N GLY A 85 11.75 19.00 2.49
CA GLY A 85 12.82 18.12 2.02
C GLY A 85 13.01 16.95 2.98
N ALA A 86 13.58 15.87 2.45
CA ALA A 86 13.93 14.69 3.24
C ALA A 86 15.16 14.99 4.09
N GLU A 87 14.96 15.27 5.38
CA GLU A 87 16.06 15.40 6.34
C GLU A 87 16.81 14.06 6.43
N LYS A 88 16.03 13.00 6.62
CA LYS A 88 16.45 11.61 6.40
C LYS A 88 15.76 11.08 5.15
N PRO A 89 16.51 10.71 4.10
CA PRO A 89 15.93 10.10 2.91
C PRO A 89 15.41 8.70 3.23
N CYS A 90 14.35 8.28 2.53
CA CYS A 90 13.87 6.91 2.65
C CYS A 90 15.00 5.93 2.32
N SER A 91 15.15 4.91 3.15
CA SER A 91 16.18 3.89 3.02
C SER A 91 15.54 2.52 2.79
N TRP A 92 16.34 1.46 2.80
CA TRP A 92 15.85 0.10 2.58
C TRP A 92 15.04 -0.44 3.77
N ASN A 93 15.22 0.11 4.98
CA ASN A 93 14.58 -0.35 6.23
C ASN A 93 13.93 0.78 7.05
N GLU A 94 14.03 2.03 6.60
CA GLU A 94 13.49 3.19 7.31
C GLU A 94 12.75 4.11 6.33
N ASP A 95 11.64 4.69 6.80
CA ASP A 95 10.89 5.69 6.06
C ASP A 95 11.65 7.03 6.00
N SER A 96 11.27 7.88 5.05
CA SER A 96 11.74 9.26 4.98
C SER A 96 11.16 10.12 6.10
N ILE A 97 11.97 11.06 6.57
CA ILE A 97 11.55 12.10 7.51
C ILE A 97 11.58 13.44 6.79
N CYS A 98 10.40 14.04 6.62
CA CYS A 98 10.24 15.32 5.95
C CYS A 98 10.30 16.48 6.95
N LYS A 99 11.05 17.52 6.57
CA LYS A 99 11.12 18.78 7.31
C LYS A 99 10.87 19.97 6.38
N PRO A 100 10.27 21.06 6.89
CA PRO A 100 10.13 22.28 6.12
C PRO A 100 11.52 22.81 5.75
N CYS A 101 11.64 23.35 4.54
CA CYS A 101 12.90 23.89 4.07
C CYS A 101 13.31 25.11 4.91
N PRO A 102 14.53 25.12 5.50
CA PRO A 102 15.03 26.29 6.21
C PRO A 102 15.22 27.48 5.27
N GLU A 103 15.31 28.68 5.85
CA GLU A 103 15.57 29.90 5.08
C GLU A 103 16.81 29.77 4.19
N GLY A 104 16.71 30.28 2.95
CA GLY A 104 17.76 30.12 1.96
C GLY A 104 17.82 28.74 1.30
N THR A 105 16.81 27.89 1.50
CA THR A 105 16.64 26.62 0.77
C THR A 105 15.22 26.44 0.23
N TRP A 106 15.08 25.55 -0.76
CA TRP A 106 13.83 25.32 -1.47
C TRP A 106 13.69 23.87 -1.94
N SER A 107 12.45 23.44 -2.19
CA SER A 107 12.11 22.14 -2.78
C SER A 107 10.81 22.27 -3.58
N SER A 108 10.85 22.04 -4.89
CA SER A 108 9.68 22.18 -5.78
C SER A 108 8.98 20.85 -6.09
N THR A 109 9.61 19.72 -5.79
CA THR A 109 9.19 18.40 -6.27
C THR A 109 8.83 17.50 -5.10
N GLU A 110 7.80 16.69 -5.28
CA GLU A 110 7.41 15.68 -4.30
C GLU A 110 8.40 14.49 -4.34
N SER A 111 9.18 14.29 -3.28
CA SER A 111 10.23 13.27 -3.24
C SER A 111 10.47 12.71 -1.84
N ALA A 112 10.66 11.39 -1.74
CA ALA A 112 11.01 10.69 -0.50
C ALA A 112 12.52 10.71 -0.21
N THR A 113 13.36 11.19 -1.12
CA THR A 113 14.82 11.11 -1.00
C THR A 113 15.52 12.46 -1.17
N GLN A 114 14.88 13.41 -1.85
CA GLN A 114 15.47 14.70 -2.14
C GLN A 114 15.44 15.62 -0.91
N LYS A 115 16.60 16.20 -0.58
CA LYS A 115 16.72 17.21 0.46
C LYS A 115 16.36 18.60 -0.10
N CYS A 116 16.15 19.57 0.79
CA CYS A 116 16.04 20.96 0.37
C CYS A 116 17.32 21.41 -0.32
N LEU A 117 17.17 22.04 -1.48
CA LEU A 117 18.25 22.58 -2.28
C LEU A 117 18.56 24.00 -1.84
N THR A 118 19.82 24.41 -1.88
CA THR A 118 20.19 25.79 -1.58
C THR A 118 19.66 26.74 -2.66
N CYS A 119 19.13 27.88 -2.23
CA CYS A 119 18.72 28.95 -3.14
C CYS A 119 19.92 29.47 -3.94
N ARG A 120 19.72 29.65 -5.24
CA ARG A 120 20.69 30.29 -6.12
C ARG A 120 20.88 31.75 -5.70
N LYS A 121 22.13 32.24 -5.77
CA LYS A 121 22.45 33.67 -5.64
C LYS A 121 22.79 34.24 -7.01
N CYS A 122 22.28 35.41 -7.33
CA CYS A 122 22.55 36.05 -8.63
C CYS A 122 24.01 36.52 -8.70
N LYS A 123 24.66 36.22 -9.82
CA LYS A 123 26.06 36.61 -10.09
C LYS A 123 26.12 38.09 -10.54
N PRO A 124 27.28 38.74 -10.50
CA PRO A 124 27.46 40.05 -11.14
C PRO A 124 27.02 40.00 -12.62
N GLY A 125 26.29 41.02 -13.08
CA GLY A 125 25.70 41.03 -14.43
C GLY A 125 24.33 40.34 -14.54
N GLN A 126 23.80 39.81 -13.43
CA GLN A 126 22.44 39.29 -13.31
C GLN A 126 21.62 40.14 -12.33
N ILE A 127 20.32 40.25 -12.60
CA ILE A 127 19.32 40.85 -11.72
C ILE A 127 18.40 39.76 -11.17
N GLU A 128 18.07 39.86 -9.89
CA GLU A 128 17.07 38.99 -9.25
C GLU A 128 15.67 39.44 -9.71
N MET A 129 15.02 38.60 -10.51
CA MET A 129 13.66 38.85 -11.00
C MET A 129 12.60 38.31 -10.06
N ARG A 130 12.90 37.19 -9.38
CA ARG A 130 12.02 36.58 -8.38
C ARG A 130 12.85 36.05 -7.21
N PRO A 131 12.47 36.37 -5.96
CA PRO A 131 13.16 35.86 -4.78
C PRO A 131 12.94 34.37 -4.60
N CYS A 132 13.87 33.75 -3.86
CA CYS A 132 13.71 32.36 -3.42
C CYS A 132 12.57 32.22 -2.41
N THR A 133 11.84 31.12 -2.49
CA THR A 133 10.85 30.71 -1.50
C THR A 133 11.07 29.24 -1.13
N ALA A 134 10.38 28.73 -0.11
CA ALA A 134 10.52 27.31 0.26
C ALA A 134 10.17 26.34 -0.89
N THR A 135 9.35 26.76 -1.87
CA THR A 135 8.88 25.92 -2.97
C THR A 135 9.56 26.21 -4.31
N GLN A 136 10.28 27.33 -4.45
CA GLN A 136 10.84 27.78 -5.72
C GLN A 136 12.20 28.44 -5.54
N ASN A 137 13.10 28.22 -6.50
CA ASN A 137 14.43 28.82 -6.49
C ASN A 137 14.39 30.33 -6.77
N THR A 138 15.51 31.01 -6.53
CA THR A 138 15.74 32.37 -7.03
C THR A 138 15.83 32.36 -8.56
N LEU A 139 15.10 33.27 -9.21
CA LEU A 139 15.23 33.52 -10.65
C LEU A 139 16.18 34.68 -10.88
N CYS A 140 17.32 34.39 -11.51
CA CYS A 140 18.33 35.37 -11.89
C CYS A 140 18.34 35.53 -13.41
N CYS A 141 18.12 36.75 -13.91
CA CYS A 141 18.19 37.05 -15.33
C CYS A 141 19.40 37.92 -15.68
N PRO A 142 20.05 37.72 -16.83
CA PRO A 142 21.08 38.64 -17.30
C PRO A 142 20.52 40.05 -17.52
N LEU A 143 21.32 41.09 -17.25
CA LEU A 143 20.89 42.48 -17.44
C LEU A 143 20.46 42.80 -18.89
N TYR A 144 20.99 42.07 -19.87
CA TYR A 144 20.64 42.23 -21.29
C TYR A 144 19.37 41.47 -21.70
N ASN A 145 18.84 40.56 -20.86
CA ASN A 145 17.61 39.82 -21.13
C ASN A 145 16.75 39.68 -19.86
N PRO A 146 15.96 40.71 -19.53
CA PRO A 146 15.14 40.72 -18.32
C PRO A 146 13.91 39.79 -18.37
N ASN A 147 13.54 39.24 -19.54
CA ASN A 147 12.42 38.30 -19.70
C ASN A 147 12.90 36.83 -19.73
N CYS A 148 13.88 36.48 -18.92
CA CYS A 148 14.35 35.09 -18.83
C CYS A 148 13.39 34.21 -18.00
N ASP A 149 13.40 32.90 -18.27
CA ASP A 149 12.59 31.89 -17.58
C ASP A 149 13.48 30.94 -16.76
N GLU A 150 12.91 30.19 -15.80
CA GLU A 150 13.65 29.19 -15.02
C GLU A 150 14.28 28.09 -15.88
N ASN A 151 13.78 27.86 -17.10
CA ASN A 151 14.32 26.87 -18.04
C ASN A 151 15.55 27.35 -18.84
N TYR A 152 16.08 28.55 -18.59
CA TYR A 152 17.36 28.96 -19.16
C TYR A 152 18.48 28.11 -18.55
N VAL A 153 18.82 27.03 -19.25
CA VAL A 153 20.10 26.34 -19.07
C VAL A 153 21.17 27.37 -19.41
N GLU A 154 22.00 27.76 -18.42
CA GLU A 154 23.23 28.49 -18.71
C GLU A 154 24.07 27.55 -19.56
N ASP A 155 24.12 27.74 -20.89
CA ASP A 155 25.27 27.30 -21.67
C ASP A 155 26.49 27.89 -20.95
N GLU A 156 27.34 27.03 -20.39
CA GLU A 156 28.60 27.42 -19.78
C GLU A 156 29.44 28.16 -20.83
N PHE A 157 29.37 29.49 -20.81
CA PHE A 157 30.32 30.32 -21.55
C PHE A 157 31.62 30.31 -20.76
N ASP A 158 32.50 29.38 -21.13
CA ASP A 158 33.88 29.25 -20.66
C ASP A 158 34.66 30.55 -20.96
N ASP A 159 34.83 31.38 -19.95
CA ASP A 159 35.67 32.57 -20.00
C ASP A 159 37.03 32.27 -19.36
N SER A 160 37.81 31.40 -20.00
CA SER A 160 39.24 31.28 -19.73
C SER A 160 40.06 31.03 -20.99
N LYS A 161 40.31 32.07 -21.77
CA LYS A 161 41.63 32.30 -22.39
C LYS A 161 41.74 33.68 -23.03
N SER A 162 42.33 34.61 -22.28
CA SER A 162 43.12 35.70 -22.85
C SER A 162 44.44 35.75 -22.10
N LEU A 163 45.52 35.32 -22.78
CA LEU A 163 46.83 35.98 -22.80
C LEU A 163 47.83 35.13 -23.61
N THR A 164 48.18 35.67 -24.79
CA THR A 164 49.52 35.72 -25.41
C THR A 164 50.36 34.45 -25.57
N GLY A 165 50.70 34.14 -26.82
CA GLY A 165 51.86 33.30 -27.16
C GLY A 165 51.88 32.85 -28.61
N VAL A 166 52.53 33.63 -29.48
CA VAL A 166 52.92 33.21 -30.83
C VAL A 166 54.02 32.15 -30.70
N GLY A 167 53.84 30.97 -31.32
CA GLY A 167 54.85 29.91 -31.41
C GLY A 167 54.37 28.76 -32.29
N GLN A 168 55.24 28.31 -33.19
CA GLN A 168 55.01 27.49 -34.38
C GLN A 168 54.24 26.15 -34.24
N LEU A 169 53.61 25.77 -35.36
CA LEU A 169 53.24 24.42 -35.82
C LEU A 169 54.36 23.37 -35.59
N PRO A 170 54.04 22.07 -35.40
CA PRO A 170 53.75 21.23 -36.56
C PRO A 170 52.52 20.33 -36.45
N GLU A 171 51.81 20.29 -37.58
CA GLU A 171 51.19 19.13 -38.23
C GLU A 171 51.36 17.78 -37.50
N ASN A 172 50.27 17.29 -36.94
CA ASN A 172 49.91 15.88 -37.06
C ASN A 172 48.39 15.73 -36.94
N SER A 173 47.82 15.31 -38.05
CA SER A 173 46.41 15.09 -38.35
C SER A 173 45.81 13.91 -37.57
N PHE A 174 44.83 14.17 -36.72
CA PHE A 174 43.72 13.26 -36.41
C PHE A 174 42.48 14.10 -36.07
N PRO A 175 41.33 13.94 -36.77
CA PRO A 175 40.12 14.68 -36.43
C PRO A 175 39.50 14.14 -35.12
N PRO A 176 38.96 14.99 -34.24
CA PRO A 176 38.25 14.55 -33.05
C PRO A 176 36.93 13.90 -33.45
N GLN A 177 36.65 12.74 -32.88
CA GLN A 177 35.35 12.09 -33.02
C GLN A 177 34.29 12.96 -32.35
N PHE A 178 33.37 13.47 -33.17
CA PHE A 178 32.10 14.02 -32.73
C PHE A 178 31.36 12.93 -31.95
N THR A 179 31.16 13.16 -30.65
CA THR A 179 30.25 12.37 -29.82
C THR A 179 28.83 12.59 -30.32
N TYR A 180 28.34 11.61 -31.07
CA TYR A 180 27.01 11.52 -31.61
C TYR A 180 26.02 11.29 -30.46
N GLY A 181 25.36 12.36 -30.03
CA GLY A 181 24.09 12.28 -29.33
C GLY A 181 23.00 12.15 -30.38
N ASP A 182 22.29 11.03 -30.38
CA ASP A 182 20.96 10.89 -30.98
C ASP A 182 20.27 9.73 -30.25
N ASP A 183 19.23 10.09 -29.51
CA ASP A 183 18.02 9.33 -29.23
C ASP A 183 18.07 7.81 -29.42
N TYR A 184 18.08 7.10 -28.30
CA TYR A 184 17.82 5.66 -28.25
C TYR A 184 16.55 5.29 -29.06
N PRO A 185 16.64 4.39 -30.05
CA PRO A 185 15.49 3.92 -30.82
C PRO A 185 14.72 2.82 -30.06
N MET A 186 14.45 3.03 -28.77
CA MET A 186 13.62 2.13 -27.97
C MET A 186 12.25 1.96 -28.65
N ILE A 187 11.68 3.06 -29.16
CA ILE A 187 10.42 3.06 -29.89
C ILE A 187 10.47 2.15 -31.12
N THR A 188 11.53 2.21 -31.91
CA THR A 188 11.69 1.36 -33.12
C THR A 188 11.78 -0.12 -32.77
N ILE A 189 12.47 -0.46 -31.68
CA ILE A 189 12.56 -1.83 -31.18
C ILE A 189 11.20 -2.31 -30.68
N TYR A 190 10.47 -1.50 -29.91
CA TYR A 190 9.12 -1.84 -29.43
C TYR A 190 8.11 -1.99 -30.57
N CYS A 191 8.12 -1.09 -31.55
CA CYS A 191 7.26 -1.18 -32.74
C CYS A 191 7.55 -2.44 -33.55
N SER A 192 8.82 -2.82 -33.67
CA SER A 192 9.23 -4.06 -34.36
C SER A 192 8.76 -5.31 -33.61
N LEU A 193 8.91 -5.34 -32.28
CA LEU A 193 8.46 -6.46 -31.44
C LEU A 193 6.92 -6.59 -31.43
N LEU A 194 6.19 -5.47 -31.31
CA LEU A 194 4.73 -5.45 -31.39
C LEU A 194 4.24 -5.89 -32.77
N GLY A 195 4.91 -5.46 -33.84
CA GLY A 195 4.61 -5.90 -35.21
C GLY A 195 4.73 -7.42 -35.37
N LEU A 196 5.78 -8.03 -34.82
CA LEU A 196 5.96 -9.49 -34.84
C LEU A 196 4.86 -10.22 -34.06
N VAL A 197 4.52 -9.74 -32.87
CA VAL A 197 3.44 -10.34 -32.06
C VAL A 197 2.10 -10.28 -32.80
N ILE A 198 1.76 -9.13 -33.38
CA ILE A 198 0.52 -8.97 -34.15
C ILE A 198 0.52 -9.88 -35.37
N LEU A 199 1.62 -9.96 -36.12
CA LEU A 199 1.74 -10.85 -37.28
C LEU A 199 1.54 -12.32 -36.89
N THR A 200 2.15 -12.77 -35.78
CA THR A 200 2.00 -14.14 -35.30
C THR A 200 0.56 -14.45 -34.87
N LEU A 201 -0.14 -13.50 -34.22
CA LEU A 201 -1.56 -13.67 -33.86
C LEU A 201 -2.46 -13.70 -35.09
N LEU A 202 -2.21 -12.88 -36.11
CA LEU A 202 -2.98 -12.91 -37.35
C LEU A 202 -2.78 -14.22 -38.11
N ILE A 203 -1.54 -14.73 -38.20
CA ILE A 203 -1.24 -16.04 -38.79
C ILE A 203 -1.94 -17.15 -38.00
N TYR A 204 -1.91 -17.10 -36.66
CA TYR A 204 -2.58 -18.07 -35.81
C TYR A 204 -4.10 -18.05 -35.97
N VAL A 205 -4.72 -16.87 -36.02
CA VAL A 205 -6.17 -16.72 -36.26
C VAL A 205 -6.52 -17.23 -37.65
N PHE A 206 -5.73 -16.90 -38.67
CA PHE A 206 -5.95 -17.42 -40.03
C PHE A 206 -5.81 -18.94 -40.10
N TYR A 207 -4.78 -19.51 -39.46
CA TYR A 207 -4.62 -20.96 -39.34
C TYR A 207 -5.80 -21.61 -38.62
N LYS A 208 -6.29 -20.99 -37.54
CA LYS A 208 -7.44 -21.49 -36.78
C LYS A 208 -8.75 -21.40 -37.57
N LEU A 209 -8.98 -20.31 -38.29
CA LEU A 209 -10.12 -20.16 -39.21
C LEU A 209 -10.04 -21.16 -40.37
N TRP A 210 -8.83 -21.42 -40.86
CA TRP A 210 -8.58 -22.43 -41.89
C TRP A 210 -8.84 -23.84 -41.36
N GLN A 211 -8.42 -24.15 -40.13
CA GLN A 211 -8.79 -25.41 -39.46
C GLN A 211 -10.31 -25.57 -39.30
N GLN A 212 -11.01 -24.50 -38.91
CA GLN A 212 -12.47 -24.54 -38.81
C GLN A 212 -13.10 -24.82 -40.18
N LYS A 213 -12.58 -24.23 -41.26
CA LYS A 213 -13.07 -24.47 -42.61
C LYS A 213 -12.83 -25.91 -43.09
N LEU A 214 -11.67 -26.48 -42.82
CA LEU A 214 -11.38 -27.89 -43.12
C LEU A 214 -12.33 -28.84 -42.36
N SER A 215 -12.72 -28.51 -41.13
CA SER A 215 -13.71 -29.28 -40.38
C SER A 215 -15.16 -29.16 -40.91
N MET A 216 -15.44 -28.23 -41.83
CA MET A 216 -16.74 -28.09 -42.48
C MET A 216 -16.87 -28.90 -43.79
N GLU A 217 -15.76 -29.39 -44.36
CA GLU A 217 -15.78 -30.23 -45.58
C GLU A 217 -16.06 -31.71 -45.28
N ASP A 218 -15.90 -32.17 -44.03
CA ASP A 218 -16.23 -33.55 -43.60
C ASP A 218 -17.65 -33.69 -42.99
N ALA A 219 -18.45 -32.62 -42.92
CA ALA A 219 -19.79 -32.63 -42.32
C ALA A 219 -20.94 -32.64 -43.34
N LYS A 220 -20.73 -33.21 -44.53
CA LYS A 220 -21.80 -33.50 -45.50
C LYS A 220 -21.86 -34.98 -45.89
N SER A 221 -21.93 -35.86 -44.89
CA SER A 221 -22.68 -37.11 -44.99
C SER A 221 -22.88 -37.70 -43.59
N ILE A 222 -24.08 -37.54 -43.03
CA ILE A 222 -24.90 -38.58 -42.39
C ILE A 222 -26.15 -37.88 -41.84
N ASP A 223 -27.29 -38.40 -42.31
CA ASP A 223 -28.64 -37.92 -42.09
C ASP A 223 -29.26 -38.50 -40.80
N ALA A 224 -30.24 -37.76 -40.28
CA ALA A 224 -31.39 -38.15 -39.46
C ALA A 224 -31.23 -38.94 -38.15
N GLY A 225 -31.72 -38.35 -37.06
CA GLY A 225 -32.56 -39.10 -36.11
C GLY A 225 -32.55 -38.68 -34.63
N MET A 226 -33.68 -38.11 -34.21
CA MET A 226 -34.39 -38.36 -32.93
C MET A 226 -34.22 -37.38 -31.74
N PHE A 227 -35.38 -37.04 -31.19
CA PHE A 227 -35.74 -36.02 -30.20
C PHE A 227 -35.86 -36.54 -28.74
N HIS A 228 -35.65 -35.59 -27.82
CA HIS A 228 -36.25 -35.34 -26.48
C HIS A 228 -35.82 -36.04 -25.17
N PRO A 229 -35.89 -35.31 -24.01
CA PRO A 229 -35.39 -35.68 -22.68
C PRO A 229 -36.49 -36.18 -21.73
N ALA A 230 -36.11 -36.83 -20.61
CA ALA A 230 -37.03 -37.10 -19.51
C ALA A 230 -36.39 -36.99 -18.11
N PHE A 231 -37.16 -36.33 -17.26
CA PHE A 231 -37.04 -36.05 -15.84
C PHE A 231 -37.81 -37.13 -15.06
N THR A 232 -37.27 -37.66 -13.95
CA THR A 232 -38.08 -38.24 -12.84
C THR A 232 -37.31 -38.26 -11.52
N GLY A 233 -37.90 -37.71 -10.47
CA GLY A 233 -37.49 -37.87 -9.06
C GLY A 233 -38.18 -39.04 -8.35
N ILE A 234 -38.34 -38.90 -7.01
CA ILE A 234 -38.96 -39.78 -6.00
C ILE A 234 -37.90 -40.65 -5.25
N LYS A 235 -37.76 -40.74 -3.91
CA LYS A 235 -38.69 -40.65 -2.75
C LYS A 235 -37.93 -40.37 -1.43
N ALA A 236 -38.64 -39.75 -0.47
CA ALA A 236 -38.30 -39.71 0.95
C ALA A 236 -38.87 -40.92 1.72
N SER A 237 -38.20 -41.33 2.81
CA SER A 237 -38.78 -42.13 3.90
C SER A 237 -37.90 -42.00 5.16
N GLY A 238 -38.52 -41.69 6.29
CA GLY A 238 -37.88 -41.57 7.60
C GLY A 238 -38.06 -42.82 8.48
N GLY A 239 -37.21 -42.96 9.50
CA GLY A 239 -37.31 -43.98 10.55
C GLY A 239 -36.33 -43.74 11.70
N LYS A 240 -36.87 -43.70 12.93
CA LYS A 240 -36.23 -43.40 14.23
C LYS A 240 -35.41 -44.58 14.78
N SER A 241 -34.35 -44.32 15.57
CA SER A 241 -34.28 -44.64 17.04
C SER A 241 -32.86 -44.68 17.64
N LYS A 242 -32.72 -43.91 18.74
CA LYS A 242 -32.11 -44.21 20.06
C LYS A 242 -30.60 -44.47 20.27
N SER A 243 -30.01 -43.52 21.02
CA SER A 243 -29.37 -43.66 22.34
C SER A 243 -28.00 -44.34 22.48
N SER A 244 -27.02 -43.58 22.98
CA SER A 244 -26.25 -43.93 24.20
C SER A 244 -25.72 -42.68 24.93
N LYS A 245 -25.80 -42.76 26.26
CA LYS A 245 -25.46 -41.78 27.30
C LYS A 245 -23.97 -41.84 27.64
N SER A 246 -23.40 -40.70 28.05
CA SER A 246 -22.54 -40.64 29.24
C SER A 246 -22.56 -39.24 29.84
N SER A 247 -22.85 -39.17 31.14
CA SER A 247 -22.97 -38.01 32.00
C SER A 247 -21.92 -38.09 33.11
N VAL A 248 -21.25 -36.98 33.45
CA VAL A 248 -20.84 -36.65 34.84
C VAL A 248 -20.86 -35.13 35.01
N SER A 249 -21.39 -34.70 36.16
CA SER A 249 -21.75 -33.35 36.56
C SER A 249 -20.71 -32.67 37.46
N VAL A 250 -20.58 -31.35 37.29
CA VAL A 250 -20.62 -30.24 38.29
C VAL A 250 -19.73 -30.32 39.55
N LYS A 251 -18.92 -29.26 39.75
CA LYS A 251 -18.94 -28.49 41.01
C LYS A 251 -18.60 -27.01 40.81
N ASP A 252 -19.53 -26.20 41.29
CA ASP A 252 -19.54 -24.75 41.43
C ASP A 252 -19.00 -24.39 42.83
N SER A 253 -18.38 -23.21 42.98
CA SER A 253 -18.22 -22.50 44.25
C SER A 253 -17.80 -21.04 43.99
N ASN A 254 -18.77 -20.12 44.14
CA ASN A 254 -18.58 -18.72 44.53
C ASN A 254 -18.27 -18.62 46.04
N ASP A 255 -17.42 -17.67 46.47
CA ASP A 255 -17.83 -16.56 47.36
C ASP A 255 -16.71 -15.53 47.71
N ARG A 256 -17.10 -14.25 47.59
CA ARG A 256 -16.88 -13.05 48.45
C ARG A 256 -15.53 -12.31 48.68
N GLN A 257 -15.51 -11.10 48.09
CA GLN A 257 -15.53 -9.72 48.68
C GLN A 257 -14.39 -9.14 49.57
N HIS A 258 -13.94 -7.95 49.09
CA HIS A 258 -13.54 -6.69 49.79
C HIS A 258 -12.20 -6.56 50.54
N LEU A 259 -11.33 -5.66 50.05
CA LEU A 259 -10.78 -4.50 50.79
C LEU A 259 -9.99 -3.54 49.87
N LEU A 260 -9.94 -2.27 50.30
CA LEU A 260 -9.73 -1.01 49.56
C LEU A 260 -8.28 -0.56 49.38
N GLY A 261 -8.09 0.34 48.40
CA GLY A 261 -7.03 1.38 48.32
C GLY A 261 -5.83 0.97 47.46
N GLU A 262 -5.31 1.73 46.51
CA GLU A 262 -5.52 3.10 46.00
C GLU A 262 -5.05 3.06 44.54
N THR A 263 -5.68 3.76 43.61
CA THR A 263 -4.97 4.23 42.42
C THR A 263 -5.61 5.50 41.89
N GLN A 264 -4.75 6.48 41.71
CA GLN A 264 -5.04 7.89 41.53
C GLN A 264 -5.81 8.15 40.23
N GLN A 265 -6.76 9.08 40.33
CA GLN A 265 -7.41 9.75 39.21
C GLN A 265 -6.35 10.43 38.32
N TYR A 266 -6.23 9.97 37.08
CA TYR A 266 -5.88 10.84 35.96
C TYR A 266 -7.10 10.96 35.07
N SER A 267 -7.73 12.12 35.16
CA SER A 267 -8.73 12.61 34.22
C SER A 267 -8.05 12.83 32.87
N TYR A 268 -8.37 11.98 31.88
CA TYR A 268 -8.09 12.25 30.47
C TYR A 268 -9.42 12.42 29.74
N ASP A 269 -9.60 13.61 29.17
CA ASP A 269 -10.69 14.01 28.30
C ASP A 269 -10.50 13.37 26.90
N PRO A 270 -11.46 12.58 26.36
CA PRO A 270 -11.27 11.88 25.10
C PRO A 270 -11.70 12.73 23.90
N GLN A 271 -10.74 13.31 23.17
CA GLN A 271 -10.98 13.83 21.81
C GLN A 271 -11.01 12.70 20.76
N LYS A 272 -12.17 12.04 20.68
CA LYS A 272 -12.97 11.73 19.47
C LYS A 272 -12.29 11.15 18.19
N SER A 273 -12.02 9.85 18.18
CA SER A 273 -11.78 9.03 16.97
C SER A 273 -13.03 8.21 16.57
N GLY A 274 -14.19 8.87 16.48
CA GLY A 274 -15.46 8.24 16.10
C GLY A 274 -16.11 8.94 14.91
N ILE A 275 -17.11 8.28 14.28
CA ILE A 275 -18.01 8.98 13.35
C ILE A 275 -18.57 10.21 14.09
N PRO A 276 -18.47 11.43 13.54
CA PRO A 276 -18.96 12.63 14.22
C PRO A 276 -20.42 12.46 14.64
N ASP A 277 -20.76 12.79 15.88
CA ASP A 277 -22.08 12.50 16.47
C ASP A 277 -23.25 13.02 15.63
N GLN A 278 -23.08 14.18 14.97
CA GLN A 278 -24.09 14.75 14.08
C GLN A 278 -24.31 13.89 12.83
N LEU A 279 -23.22 13.44 12.18
CA LEU A 279 -23.29 12.54 11.03
C LEU A 279 -23.82 11.16 11.43
N LEU A 280 -23.39 10.65 12.59
CA LEU A 280 -23.85 9.38 13.14
C LEU A 280 -25.36 9.42 13.43
N LEU A 281 -25.86 10.53 13.97
CA LEU A 281 -27.28 10.73 14.24
C LEU A 281 -28.10 10.72 12.93
N GLU A 282 -27.68 11.47 11.92
CA GLU A 282 -28.38 11.53 10.62
C GLU A 282 -28.41 10.17 9.91
N LEU A 283 -27.27 9.47 9.88
CA LEU A 283 -27.18 8.12 9.31
C LEU A 283 -28.07 7.13 10.09
N SER A 284 -28.05 7.19 11.42
CA SER A 284 -28.85 6.31 12.26
C SER A 284 -30.34 6.52 12.10
N GLN A 285 -30.79 7.78 12.02
CA GLN A 285 -32.20 8.13 11.77
C GLN A 285 -32.66 7.64 10.40
N GLY A 286 -31.87 7.88 9.35
CA GLY A 286 -32.26 7.45 8.01
C GLY A 286 -32.28 5.92 7.87
N LEU A 287 -31.29 5.21 8.41
CA LEU A 287 -31.23 3.75 8.29
C LEU A 287 -32.21 3.02 9.23
N ALA A 288 -32.66 3.66 10.30
CA ALA A 288 -33.70 3.13 11.19
C ALA A 288 -35.06 3.03 10.49
N VAL A 289 -35.39 3.96 9.59
CA VAL A 289 -36.63 3.93 8.79
C VAL A 289 -36.66 2.64 7.96
N ASP A 290 -37.78 1.93 8.04
CA ASP A 290 -38.08 0.66 7.34
C ASP A 290 -37.05 -0.46 7.57
N ASN A 291 -36.32 -0.46 8.69
CA ASN A 291 -35.28 -1.46 9.01
C ASN A 291 -34.19 -1.59 7.93
N ARG A 292 -33.94 -0.51 7.16
CA ARG A 292 -32.97 -0.48 6.06
C ARG A 292 -31.54 -0.80 6.51
N TRP A 293 -31.24 -0.54 7.78
CA TRP A 293 -29.99 -0.89 8.43
C TRP A 293 -29.65 -2.39 8.33
N LYS A 294 -30.63 -3.30 8.26
CA LYS A 294 -30.36 -4.74 8.10
C LYS A 294 -29.74 -5.04 6.74
N HIS A 295 -30.33 -4.50 5.68
CA HIS A 295 -29.81 -4.67 4.33
C HIS A 295 -28.44 -4.03 4.17
N VAL A 296 -28.28 -2.80 4.69
CA VAL A 296 -26.97 -2.12 4.70
C VAL A 296 -25.94 -2.90 5.53
N GLY A 297 -26.32 -3.40 6.70
CA GLY A 297 -25.47 -4.22 7.57
C GLY A 297 -24.93 -5.48 6.88
N THR A 298 -25.78 -6.20 6.13
CA THR A 298 -25.32 -7.35 5.34
C THR A 298 -24.25 -6.97 4.30
N LYS A 299 -24.42 -5.83 3.62
CA LYS A 299 -23.42 -5.32 2.67
C LYS A 299 -22.15 -4.80 3.32
N LEU A 300 -22.24 -4.35 4.58
CA LEU A 300 -21.08 -3.93 5.38
C LEU A 300 -20.25 -5.11 5.91
N GLY A 301 -20.76 -6.35 5.75
CA GLY A 301 -20.09 -7.59 6.10
C GLY A 301 -20.59 -8.25 7.38
N PHE A 302 -21.71 -7.80 7.96
CA PHE A 302 -22.31 -8.48 9.11
C PHE A 302 -23.10 -9.71 8.67
N ASN A 303 -22.94 -10.81 9.41
CA ASN A 303 -23.81 -11.98 9.28
C ASN A 303 -25.13 -11.78 10.06
N GLU A 304 -26.12 -12.62 9.80
CA GLU A 304 -27.46 -12.50 10.39
C GLU A 304 -27.43 -12.62 11.93
N GLU A 305 -26.56 -13.47 12.48
CA GLU A 305 -26.36 -13.65 13.93
C GLU A 305 -25.81 -12.39 14.62
N SER A 306 -24.87 -11.70 13.96
CA SER A 306 -24.34 -10.42 14.45
C SER A 306 -25.40 -9.32 14.42
N LEU A 307 -26.23 -9.28 13.37
CA LEU A 307 -27.33 -8.31 13.26
C LEU A 307 -28.38 -8.51 14.36
N GLN A 308 -28.72 -9.76 14.69
CA GLN A 308 -29.62 -10.10 15.81
C GLN A 308 -29.03 -9.72 17.17
N THR A 309 -27.70 -9.68 17.30
CA THR A 309 -27.04 -9.25 18.54
C THR A 309 -27.24 -7.76 18.82
N PHE A 310 -27.34 -6.93 17.77
CA PHE A 310 -27.63 -5.49 17.92
C PHE A 310 -29.09 -5.22 18.28
N GLU A 311 -30.03 -6.09 17.94
CA GLU A 311 -31.45 -5.93 18.33
C GLU A 311 -31.68 -6.14 19.82
N LYS A 312 -30.79 -6.86 20.51
CA LYS A 312 -30.89 -7.07 21.95
C LYS A 312 -30.59 -5.74 22.68
N PRO A 313 -31.50 -5.25 23.54
CA PRO A 313 -31.25 -4.06 24.34
C PRO A 313 -30.14 -4.33 25.37
N LYS A 314 -29.26 -3.35 25.59
CA LYS A 314 -28.37 -3.35 26.75
C LYS A 314 -29.22 -3.03 27.99
N ILE A 315 -28.90 -3.66 29.12
CA ILE A 315 -29.66 -3.63 30.39
C ILE A 315 -29.87 -2.20 30.94
N SER A 316 -29.20 -1.18 30.39
CA SER A 316 -29.21 0.21 30.87
C SER A 316 -29.87 1.23 29.94
N GLU A 317 -30.59 0.85 28.88
CA GLU A 317 -31.30 1.80 28.00
C GLU A 317 -32.79 1.46 27.89
N GLU A 318 -33.63 2.24 28.57
CA GLU A 318 -35.08 2.27 28.37
C GLU A 318 -35.41 2.90 27.00
N SER A 319 -35.27 2.10 25.94
CA SER A 319 -36.08 2.08 24.72
C SER A 319 -35.26 1.36 23.64
N GLY A 320 -35.81 0.26 23.12
CA GLY A 320 -35.31 -0.41 21.93
C GLY A 320 -35.56 0.42 20.67
N ASP A 321 -35.17 1.68 20.66
CA ASP A 321 -35.30 2.55 19.50
C ASP A 321 -34.37 2.04 18.39
N ALA A 322 -34.94 1.84 17.21
CA ALA A 322 -34.20 1.41 16.02
C ALA A 322 -32.99 2.32 15.76
N ILE A 323 -33.07 3.61 16.09
CA ILE A 323 -31.96 4.56 15.98
C ILE A 323 -30.77 4.12 16.84
N SER A 324 -30.98 3.72 18.09
CA SER A 324 -29.93 3.25 19.01
C SER A 324 -29.32 1.93 18.57
N VAL A 325 -30.11 1.05 17.93
CA VAL A 325 -29.61 -0.18 17.28
C VAL A 325 -28.66 0.16 16.15
N VAL A 326 -29.05 1.08 15.25
CA VAL A 326 -28.21 1.48 14.12
C VAL A 326 -26.93 2.19 14.58
N LYS A 327 -27.00 3.07 15.58
CA LYS A 327 -25.81 3.73 16.14
C LYS A 327 -24.77 2.72 16.60
N ARG A 328 -25.20 1.70 17.36
CA ARG A 328 -24.29 0.64 17.83
C ARG A 328 -23.67 -0.14 16.67
N MET A 329 -24.47 -0.48 15.65
CA MET A 329 -23.98 -1.18 14.47
C MET A 329 -22.93 -0.35 13.71
N LEU A 330 -23.22 0.92 13.40
CA LEU A 330 -22.31 1.80 12.65
C LEU A 330 -21.02 2.09 13.41
N THR A 331 -21.10 2.34 14.73
CA THR A 331 -19.92 2.55 15.57
C THR A 331 -19.07 1.28 15.64
N SER A 332 -19.69 0.12 15.85
CA SER A 332 -18.97 -1.16 15.87
C SER A 332 -18.29 -1.46 14.54
N TRP A 333 -18.97 -1.19 13.42
CA TRP A 333 -18.42 -1.34 12.09
C TRP A 333 -17.23 -0.40 11.86
N TYR A 334 -17.39 0.89 12.15
CA TYR A 334 -16.36 1.90 11.95
C TYR A 334 -15.09 1.58 12.74
N SER A 335 -15.24 1.22 14.02
CA SER A 335 -14.11 0.81 14.87
C SER A 335 -13.39 -0.43 14.36
N SER A 336 -14.09 -1.38 13.72
CA SER A 336 -13.47 -2.57 13.13
C SER A 336 -12.75 -2.29 11.80
N ARG A 337 -13.12 -1.22 11.10
CA ARG A 337 -12.59 -0.87 9.77
C ARG A 337 -11.45 0.13 9.82
N ILE A 338 -11.34 0.96 10.84
CA ILE A 338 -10.32 2.00 10.94
C ILE A 338 -8.88 1.43 10.89
N CYS A 339 -8.69 0.15 11.24
CA CYS A 339 -7.40 -0.53 11.18
C CYS A 339 -7.14 -1.28 9.86
N THR A 340 -8.16 -1.44 9.00
CA THR A 340 -8.10 -2.28 7.78
C THR A 340 -8.42 -1.52 6.50
N ASP A 341 -9.06 -0.36 6.60
CA ASP A 341 -9.47 0.50 5.48
C ASP A 341 -8.99 1.93 5.75
N PRO A 342 -8.17 2.55 4.86
CA PRO A 342 -7.69 3.91 5.03
C PRO A 342 -8.80 4.97 4.88
N THR A 343 -9.96 4.62 4.30
CA THR A 343 -11.09 5.53 4.07
C THR A 343 -12.44 4.87 4.38
N PRO A 344 -12.72 4.49 5.64
CA PRO A 344 -13.91 3.73 6.00
C PRO A 344 -15.21 4.46 5.63
N LEU A 345 -15.27 5.79 5.71
CA LEU A 345 -16.45 6.55 5.30
C LEU A 345 -16.70 6.52 3.77
N ASN A 346 -15.65 6.39 2.96
CA ASN A 346 -15.81 6.24 1.50
C ASN A 346 -16.37 4.85 1.17
N SER A 347 -15.93 3.82 1.88
CA SER A 347 -16.50 2.47 1.76
C SER A 347 -17.97 2.42 2.18
N LEU A 348 -18.34 3.15 3.24
CA LEU A 348 -19.75 3.31 3.63
C LEU A 348 -20.56 4.02 2.53
N LEU A 349 -20.00 5.05 1.90
CA LEU A 349 -20.65 5.77 0.80
C LEU A 349 -20.99 4.84 -0.37
N VAL A 350 -20.04 4.00 -0.81
CA VAL A 350 -20.27 3.02 -1.88
C VAL A 350 -21.41 2.05 -1.52
N VAL A 351 -21.46 1.60 -0.27
CA VAL A 351 -22.55 0.72 0.20
C VAL A 351 -23.90 1.46 0.21
N LEU A 352 -23.94 2.72 0.62
CA LEU A 352 -25.16 3.54 0.62
C LEU A 352 -25.61 3.92 -0.79
N GLU A 353 -24.71 4.12 -1.76
CA GLU A 353 -25.08 4.38 -3.16
C GLU A 353 -25.64 3.12 -3.83
N SER A 354 -25.16 1.93 -3.47
CA SER A 354 -25.66 0.66 -4.01
C SER A 354 -26.96 0.15 -3.35
N SER A 355 -27.44 0.80 -2.29
CA SER A 355 -28.58 0.32 -1.49
C SER A 355 -29.87 1.10 -1.79
N HIS A 356 -31.00 0.39 -1.82
CA HIS A 356 -32.28 1.01 -2.17
C HIS A 356 -32.77 1.94 -1.06
N GLY A 357 -33.20 3.16 -1.42
CA GLY A 357 -33.74 4.15 -0.48
C GLY A 357 -32.71 4.95 0.33
N THR A 358 -31.40 4.69 0.16
CA THR A 358 -30.32 5.39 0.89
C THR A 358 -29.68 6.54 0.11
N SER A 359 -30.23 6.92 -1.06
CA SER A 359 -29.71 7.99 -1.91
C SER A 359 -29.58 9.35 -1.21
N LYS A 360 -30.56 9.70 -0.36
CA LYS A 360 -30.50 10.92 0.46
C LYS A 360 -29.34 10.86 1.47
N LEU A 361 -29.11 9.71 2.10
CA LEU A 361 -28.01 9.52 3.05
C LEU A 361 -26.64 9.55 2.36
N ALA A 362 -26.53 8.91 1.19
CA ALA A 362 -25.32 8.95 0.37
C ALA A 362 -24.95 10.40 -0.01
N ARG A 363 -25.96 11.23 -0.38
CA ARG A 363 -25.72 12.65 -0.67
C ARG A 363 -25.20 13.43 0.54
N HIS A 364 -25.76 13.23 1.74
CA HIS A 364 -25.30 13.91 2.96
C HIS A 364 -23.89 13.45 3.35
N LEU A 365 -23.60 12.15 3.25
CA LEU A 365 -22.26 11.62 3.52
C LEU A 365 -21.23 12.14 2.51
N LYS A 366 -21.60 12.29 1.24
CA LYS A 366 -20.75 12.89 0.20
C LYS A 366 -20.49 14.38 0.43
N GLU A 367 -21.49 15.14 0.89
CA GLU A 367 -21.34 16.54 1.29
C GLU A 367 -20.41 16.68 2.51
N TYR A 368 -20.54 15.78 3.49
CA TYR A 368 -19.64 15.70 4.64
C TYR A 368 -18.20 15.38 4.23
N LEU A 369 -17.97 14.40 3.36
CA LEU A 369 -16.63 14.06 2.88
C LEU A 369 -15.98 15.22 2.09
N LYS A 370 -16.79 15.97 1.34
CA LYS A 370 -16.34 17.16 0.61
C LYS A 370 -15.97 18.31 1.56
N SER A 371 -16.75 18.55 2.61
CA SER A 371 -16.46 19.59 3.60
C SER A 371 -15.28 19.22 4.50
N SER A 372 -15.13 17.96 4.87
CA SER A 372 -13.94 17.46 5.59
C SER A 372 -12.65 17.58 4.76
N CYS A 373 -12.71 17.38 3.44
CA CYS A 373 -11.57 17.66 2.55
C CYS A 373 -11.23 19.16 2.48
N ALA A 374 -12.24 20.03 2.46
CA ALA A 374 -12.03 21.48 2.45
C ALA A 374 -11.43 22.00 3.78
N ILE A 375 -11.87 21.46 4.92
CA ILE A 375 -11.35 21.85 6.24
C ILE A 375 -9.90 21.36 6.40
N ASN A 376 -9.57 20.14 5.96
CA ASN A 376 -8.21 19.59 5.98
C ASN A 376 -7.23 20.30 5.01
N SER A 377 -7.72 21.11 4.07
CA SER A 377 -6.88 21.99 3.25
C SER A 377 -6.54 23.34 3.92
N SER A 378 -7.13 23.63 5.07
CA SER A 378 -7.03 24.93 5.75
C SER A 378 -6.59 24.86 7.23
N THR A 379 -6.49 23.67 7.83
CA THR A 379 -5.97 23.48 9.19
C THR A 379 -4.68 22.66 9.18
N ASN A 380 -3.55 23.38 9.29
CA ASN A 380 -2.28 22.85 9.80
C ASN A 380 -2.48 22.32 11.22
N SER A 381 -2.75 21.03 11.41
CA SER A 381 -2.56 20.35 12.72
C SER A 381 -2.66 18.83 12.59
N CYS A 382 -1.51 18.15 12.53
CA CYS A 382 -1.40 16.79 13.07
C CYS A 382 -0.90 16.90 14.51
N PRO A 383 -1.61 16.40 15.53
CA PRO A 383 -0.97 15.97 16.75
C PRO A 383 -0.49 14.53 16.52
N ILE A 384 0.80 14.38 16.21
CA ILE A 384 1.49 13.11 16.44
C ILE A 384 1.98 13.16 17.89
N SER A 385 1.33 12.40 18.76
CA SER A 385 1.94 11.90 19.97
C SER A 385 1.66 10.40 20.06
N TYR A 386 2.69 9.61 19.84
CA TYR A 386 2.90 8.39 20.60
C TYR A 386 4.37 8.40 21.04
N ASN A 387 4.55 8.64 22.34
CA ASN A 387 5.73 8.23 23.08
C ASN A 387 5.83 6.69 23.07
N GLN A 388 7.06 6.20 22.93
CA GLN A 388 7.65 5.46 24.05
C GLN A 388 8.37 6.45 24.95
#